data_AF-A0A955XBZ1-F1
#
_entry.id   AF-A0A955XBZ1-F1
#
_cell.length_a   1.000
_cell.length_b   1.000
_cell.length_c   1.000
_cell.angle_alpha   90.00
_cell.angle_beta   90.00
_cell.angle_gamma   90.00
#
_symmetry.space_group_name_H-M   'P 1'
#
loop_
_entity.id
_entity.type
_entity.pdbx_description
1 polymer ?
#
loop_
_entity_poly.entity_id
_entity_poly.type
_entity_poly.pdbx_seq_one_letter_code
_entity_poly.pdbx_strand_id
1 'polypeptide(L)'
;MDTDKRWLVVAGWFYVLGGVAFAIGSFSPAFLDTALGLAITGYQGGAGVESGLWAGVCGGLTAGMGAVFIAGARAMDQGPAAFARAIAVGVVVWFVVDTGASLAHGSWQNGIGNLGFLALALPPLLRLAARGSTRGPAMGQARPA
;
A
#
# COMPACT_ATOMS: atom_id res chain seq x y z
N MET A 1 1.46 -21.58 -9.20
CA MET A 1 1.74 -20.13 -9.12
C MET A 1 3.14 -19.93 -9.64
N ASP A 2 3.28 -19.18 -10.73
CA ASP A 2 4.58 -18.90 -11.35
C ASP A 2 5.58 -18.34 -10.35
N THR A 3 6.87 -18.63 -10.57
CA THR A 3 7.98 -18.19 -9.72
C THR A 3 7.96 -16.68 -9.50
N ASP A 4 7.62 -15.90 -10.53
CA ASP A 4 7.55 -14.43 -10.46
C ASP A 4 6.42 -13.93 -9.55
N LYS A 5 5.24 -14.56 -9.62
CA LYS A 5 4.10 -14.24 -8.75
C LYS A 5 4.43 -14.56 -7.30
N ARG A 6 5.13 -15.67 -7.04
CA ARG A 6 5.62 -16.04 -5.70
C ARG A 6 6.59 -15.00 -5.16
N TRP A 7 7.55 -14.55 -5.97
CA TRP A 7 8.47 -13.49 -5.58
C TRP A 7 7.77 -12.18 -5.24
N LEU A 8 6.80 -11.75 -6.05
CA LEU A 8 6.02 -10.53 -5.77
C LEU A 8 5.24 -10.62 -4.45
N VAL A 9 4.69 -11.78 -4.12
CA VAL A 9 3.99 -11.98 -2.84
C VAL A 9 4.97 -11.95 -1.66
N VAL A 10 6.13 -12.61 -1.78
CA VAL A 10 7.16 -12.61 -0.72
C VAL A 10 7.72 -11.21 -0.51
N ALA A 11 8.11 -10.52 -1.59
CA ALA A 11 8.56 -9.14 -1.54
C ALA A 11 7.47 -8.24 -0.96
N GLY A 12 6.22 -8.38 -1.42
CA GLY A 12 5.10 -7.61 -0.92
C GLY A 12 4.89 -7.77 0.59
N TRP A 13 5.02 -8.98 1.14
CA TRP A 13 4.99 -9.17 2.59
C TRP A 13 6.16 -8.52 3.32
N PHE A 14 7.36 -8.55 2.75
CA PHE A 14 8.50 -7.82 3.30
C PHE A 14 8.22 -6.31 3.37
N TYR A 15 7.67 -5.73 2.30
CA TYR A 15 7.27 -4.32 2.26
C TYR A 15 6.14 -3.99 3.24
N VAL A 16 5.10 -4.84 3.34
CA VAL A 16 4.01 -4.64 4.31
C VAL A 16 4.53 -4.67 5.73
N LEU A 17 5.30 -5.70 6.10
CA LEU A 17 5.80 -5.86 7.46
C LEU A 17 6.80 -4.76 7.82
N GLY A 18 7.72 -4.42 6.92
CA GLY A 18 8.65 -3.31 7.09
C GLY A 18 7.93 -1.97 7.21
N GLY A 19 6.99 -1.69 6.31
CA GLY A 19 6.20 -0.45 6.34
C GLY A 19 5.36 -0.31 7.61
N VAL A 20 4.71 -1.38 8.06
CA VAL A 20 3.98 -1.41 9.34
C VAL A 20 4.93 -1.22 10.52
N ALA A 21 6.11 -1.84 10.51
CA ALA A 21 7.10 -1.63 11.57
C ALA A 21 7.59 -0.18 11.63
N PHE A 22 7.81 0.48 10.48
CA PHE A 22 8.12 1.91 10.41
C PHE A 22 6.98 2.79 10.92
N ALA A 23 5.74 2.46 10.54
CA ALA A 23 4.56 3.16 11.02
C ALA A 23 4.35 2.98 12.52
N ILE A 24 4.53 1.78 13.08
CA ILE A 24 4.50 1.54 14.54
C ILE A 24 5.65 2.29 15.22
N GLY A 25 6.83 2.26 14.61
CA GLY A 25 8.00 2.99 15.08
C GLY A 25 7.76 4.49 15.18
N SER A 26 6.90 5.07 14.33
CA SER A 26 6.53 6.49 14.43
C SER A 26 6.01 6.87 15.82
N PHE A 27 5.30 5.95 16.49
CA PHE A 27 4.74 6.18 17.83
C PHE A 27 5.77 5.96 18.95
N SER A 28 6.98 5.48 18.64
CA SER A 28 8.04 5.19 19.59
C SER A 28 9.41 5.61 19.02
N PRO A 29 9.85 6.84 19.32
CA PRO A 29 11.17 7.32 18.89
C PRO A 29 12.31 6.36 19.25
N ALA A 30 12.23 5.72 20.43
CA ALA A 30 13.22 4.74 20.88
C ALA A 30 13.23 3.47 20.03
N PHE A 31 12.07 2.98 19.57
CA PHE A 31 11.99 1.86 18.65
C PHE A 31 12.57 2.22 17.28
N LEU A 32 12.22 3.40 16.75
CA LEU A 32 12.74 3.93 15.49
C LEU A 32 14.27 4.03 15.52
N ASP A 33 14.82 4.64 16.56
CA ASP A 33 16.26 4.80 16.72
C ASP A 33 16.97 3.45 16.84
N THR A 34 16.38 2.50 17.56
CA THR A 34 16.94 1.13 17.70
C THR A 34 16.90 0.37 16.37
N ALA A 35 15.76 0.39 15.68
CA ALA A 35 15.59 -0.31 14.41
C ALA A 35 16.50 0.26 13.32
N LEU A 36 16.58 1.60 13.21
CA LEU A 36 17.46 2.28 12.26
C LEU A 36 18.93 2.15 12.64
N GLY A 37 19.28 2.20 13.92
CA GLY A 37 20.63 1.95 14.42
C GLY A 37 21.13 0.54 14.11
N LEU A 38 20.24 -0.46 14.13
CA LEU A 38 20.56 -1.84 13.74
C LEU A 38 20.65 -2.02 12.21
N ALA A 39 19.83 -1.29 11.45
CA ALA A 39 19.76 -1.42 9.99
C ALA A 39 20.80 -0.58 9.25
N ILE A 40 21.20 0.55 9.80
CA ILE A 40 22.06 1.56 9.17
C ILE A 40 23.25 1.84 10.09
N THR A 41 24.40 1.27 9.74
CA THR A 41 25.66 1.55 10.44
C THR A 41 25.97 3.04 10.42
N GLY A 42 26.15 3.63 11.61
CA GLY A 42 26.46 5.05 11.78
C GLY A 42 25.23 5.97 11.92
N TYR A 43 24.02 5.43 11.99
CA TYR A 43 22.83 6.22 12.32
C TYR A 43 22.99 6.87 13.70
N GLN A 44 22.93 8.20 13.74
CA GLN A 44 22.85 8.98 14.97
C GLN A 44 21.46 9.58 15.01
N GLY A 45 20.64 9.09 15.95
CA GLY A 45 19.21 9.36 16.03
C GLY A 45 18.82 10.83 15.90
N GLY A 46 17.60 11.04 15.41
CA GLY A 46 16.96 12.35 15.32
C GLY A 46 15.59 12.27 15.98
N ALA A 47 15.54 12.17 17.31
CA ALA A 47 14.29 12.02 18.04
C ALA A 47 13.50 13.35 18.06
N GLY A 48 12.44 13.42 17.26
CA GLY A 48 11.55 14.59 17.19
C GLY A 48 10.21 14.22 16.55
N VAL A 49 9.19 15.05 16.79
CA VAL A 49 7.84 14.83 16.21
C VAL A 49 7.88 14.72 14.69
N GLU A 50 8.80 15.45 14.05
CA GLU A 50 9.01 15.45 12.60
C GLU A 50 9.56 14.11 12.08
N SER A 51 10.49 13.48 12.80
CA SER A 51 11.03 12.17 12.39
C SER A 51 10.02 11.05 12.59
N GLY A 52 9.19 11.12 13.63
CA GLY A 52 8.02 10.26 13.80
C GLY A 52 7.04 10.38 12.63
N LEU A 53 6.68 11.62 12.26
CA LEU A 53 5.80 11.87 11.11
C LEU A 53 6.36 11.28 9.80
N TRP A 54 7.63 11.52 9.49
CA TRP A 54 8.27 10.99 8.28
C TRP A 54 8.36 9.47 8.29
N ALA A 55 8.64 8.85 9.44
CA ALA A 55 8.62 7.39 9.58
C ALA A 55 7.20 6.83 9.35
N GLY A 56 6.17 7.53 9.82
CA GLY A 56 4.76 7.21 9.57
C GLY A 56 4.42 7.25 8.08
N VAL A 57 4.81 8.32 7.39
CA VAL A 57 4.59 8.52 5.95
C VAL A 57 5.32 7.46 5.13
N CYS A 58 6.62 7.28 5.37
CA CYS A 58 7.41 6.24 4.72
C CYS A 58 6.84 4.85 5.00
N GLY A 59 6.39 4.59 6.24
CA GLY A 59 5.74 3.35 6.63
C GLY A 59 4.45 3.09 5.87
N GLY A 60 3.58 4.10 5.75
CA GLY A 60 2.34 4.03 4.98
C GLY A 60 2.58 3.76 3.50
N LEU A 61 3.52 4.49 2.87
CA LEU A 61 3.87 4.30 1.45
C LEU A 61 4.40 2.89 1.18
N THR A 62 5.30 2.43 2.05
CA THR A 62 5.93 1.11 1.95
C THR A 62 4.89 0.00 2.14
N ALA A 63 4.00 0.14 3.13
CA ALA A 63 2.92 -0.82 3.37
C ALA A 63 1.91 -0.86 2.22
N GLY A 64 1.50 0.30 1.69
CA GLY A 64 0.62 0.41 0.53
C GLY A 64 1.23 -0.25 -0.72
N MET A 65 2.51 -0.01 -0.99
CA MET A 65 3.23 -0.63 -2.11
C MET A 65 3.27 -2.16 -1.97
N GLY A 66 3.60 -2.67 -0.78
CA GLY A 66 3.59 -4.11 -0.51
C GLY A 66 2.21 -4.75 -0.74
N ALA A 67 1.14 -4.06 -0.33
CA ALA A 67 -0.23 -4.50 -0.60
C ALA A 67 -0.56 -4.53 -2.11
N VAL A 68 -0.08 -3.55 -2.90
CA VAL A 68 -0.20 -3.61 -4.37
C VAL A 68 0.54 -4.82 -4.93
N PHE A 69 1.74 -5.15 -4.46
CA PHE A 69 2.48 -6.32 -4.95
C PHE A 69 1.75 -7.62 -4.67
N ILE A 70 1.23 -7.80 -3.45
CA ILE A 70 0.48 -9.02 -3.07
C ILE A 70 -0.80 -9.12 -3.89
N ALA A 71 -1.60 -8.05 -3.94
CA ALA A 71 -2.89 -8.07 -4.63
C ALA A 71 -2.70 -8.13 -6.15
N GLY A 72 -1.69 -7.46 -6.68
CA GLY A 72 -1.32 -7.43 -8.09
C GLY A 72 -0.87 -8.80 -8.58
N ALA A 73 0.01 -9.48 -7.84
CA ALA A 73 0.45 -10.84 -8.16
C ALA A 73 -0.72 -11.83 -8.23
N ARG A 74 -1.73 -11.65 -7.36
CA ARG A 74 -2.97 -12.45 -7.38
C ARG A 74 -3.87 -12.08 -8.57
N ALA A 75 -3.84 -10.83 -9.00
CA ALA A 75 -4.68 -10.27 -10.05
C ALA A 75 -4.11 -10.37 -11.48
N MET A 76 -2.82 -10.70 -11.66
CA MET A 76 -2.12 -10.67 -12.96
C MET A 76 -2.88 -11.39 -14.08
N ASP A 77 -3.46 -12.56 -13.81
CA ASP A 77 -4.15 -13.37 -14.83
C ASP A 77 -5.66 -13.07 -14.92
N GLN A 78 -6.18 -12.19 -14.06
CA GLN A 78 -7.61 -11.94 -13.89
C GLN A 78 -8.09 -10.69 -14.64
N GLY A 79 -7.18 -10.05 -15.38
CA GLY A 79 -7.48 -8.90 -16.22
C GLY A 79 -7.57 -7.56 -15.49
N PRO A 80 -7.90 -6.48 -16.24
CA PRO A 80 -7.70 -5.10 -15.79
C PRO A 80 -8.56 -4.71 -14.56
N ALA A 81 -9.72 -5.33 -14.37
CA ALA A 81 -10.57 -5.06 -13.20
C ALA A 81 -10.02 -5.67 -11.90
N ALA A 82 -9.33 -6.81 -11.98
CA ALA A 82 -8.65 -7.36 -10.81
C ALA A 82 -7.42 -6.52 -10.48
N PHE A 83 -6.68 -6.07 -11.50
CA PHE A 83 -5.54 -5.17 -11.31
C PHE A 83 -5.95 -3.83 -10.69
N ALA A 84 -7.08 -3.24 -11.13
CA ALA A 84 -7.64 -2.03 -10.54
C ALA A 84 -8.00 -2.22 -9.05
N ARG A 85 -8.57 -3.39 -8.70
CA ARG A 85 -8.86 -3.75 -7.30
C ARG A 85 -7.57 -3.89 -6.48
N ALA A 86 -6.52 -4.46 -7.06
CA ALA A 86 -5.23 -4.58 -6.40
C ALA A 86 -4.60 -3.22 -6.07
N ILE A 87 -4.62 -2.28 -7.02
CA ILE A 87 -4.16 -0.92 -6.78
C ILE A 87 -5.03 -0.23 -5.72
N ALA A 88 -6.36 -0.37 -5.81
CA ALA A 88 -7.28 0.23 -4.85
C ALA A 88 -7.01 -0.24 -3.41
N VAL A 89 -6.72 -1.54 -3.21
CA VAL A 89 -6.31 -2.09 -1.90
C VAL A 89 -5.05 -1.39 -1.39
N GLY A 90 -4.02 -1.26 -2.23
CA GLY A 90 -2.78 -0.59 -1.83
C GLY A 90 -2.97 0.88 -1.48
N VAL A 91 -3.77 1.61 -2.26
CA VAL A 91 -4.13 3.02 -1.98
C VAL A 91 -4.87 3.15 -0.65
N VAL A 92 -5.80 2.25 -0.35
CA VAL A 92 -6.53 2.25 0.93
C VAL A 92 -5.59 1.93 2.10
N VAL A 93 -4.73 0.93 1.96
CA VAL A 93 -3.75 0.57 3.00
C VAL A 93 -2.80 1.74 3.28
N TRP A 94 -2.25 2.36 2.23
CA TRP A 94 -1.45 3.58 2.36
C TRP A 94 -2.21 4.67 3.12
N PHE A 95 -3.41 5.01 2.66
CA PHE A 95 -4.22 6.08 3.26
C PHE A 95 -4.46 5.84 4.75
N VAL A 96 -4.83 4.63 5.15
CA VAL A 96 -5.12 4.30 6.56
C VAL A 96 -3.87 4.44 7.43
N VAL A 97 -2.74 3.89 6.98
CA VAL A 97 -1.49 3.89 7.76
C VAL A 97 -0.88 5.29 7.83
N ASP A 98 -0.77 5.97 6.69
CA ASP A 98 -0.17 7.31 6.57
C ASP A 98 -0.99 8.38 7.31
N THR A 99 -2.31 8.35 7.14
CA THR A 99 -3.21 9.28 7.84
C THR A 99 -3.28 8.97 9.33
N GLY A 100 -3.29 7.70 9.72
CA GLY A 100 -3.26 7.29 11.13
C GLY A 100 -2.02 7.81 11.85
N ALA A 101 -0.84 7.66 11.23
CA ALA A 101 0.40 8.20 11.76
C ALA A 101 0.40 9.74 11.78
N SER A 102 -0.11 10.38 10.73
CA SER A 102 -0.19 11.84 10.64
C SER A 102 -1.05 12.45 11.76
N LEU A 103 -2.22 11.87 12.01
CA LEU A 103 -3.12 12.32 13.08
C LEU A 103 -2.50 12.11 14.46
N ALA A 104 -1.79 11.01 14.66
CA ALA A 104 -1.11 10.73 15.92
C ALA A 104 0.01 11.74 16.25
N HIS A 105 0.61 12.35 15.24
CA HIS A 105 1.64 13.37 15.37
C HIS A 105 1.09 14.81 15.28
N GLY A 106 -0.24 14.99 15.30
CA GLY A 106 -0.88 16.31 15.24
C GLY A 106 -0.88 16.95 13.84
N SER A 107 -0.49 16.23 12.80
CA SER A 107 -0.44 16.69 11.41
C SER A 107 -1.77 16.47 10.67
N TRP A 108 -2.84 17.10 11.15
CA TRP A 108 -4.18 16.95 10.57
C TRP A 108 -4.28 17.50 9.14
N GLN A 109 -3.47 18.50 8.80
CA GLN A 109 -3.37 19.05 7.45
C GLN A 109 -2.91 17.98 6.45
N ASN A 110 -1.99 17.10 6.86
CA ASN A 110 -1.58 15.97 6.02
C ASN A 110 -2.73 14.99 5.81
N GLY A 111 -3.54 14.75 6.84
CA GLY A 111 -4.77 13.94 6.72
C GLY A 111 -5.77 14.50 5.72
N ILE A 112 -5.94 15.82 5.64
CA ILE A 112 -6.78 16.48 4.61
C ILE A 112 -6.17 16.28 3.22
N GLY A 113 -4.86 16.46 3.08
CA GLY A 113 -4.14 16.20 1.83
C GLY A 113 -4.36 14.76 1.35
N ASN A 114 -4.18 13.79 2.24
CA ASN A 114 -4.41 12.37 1.99
C ASN A 114 -5.85 12.07 1.57
N LEU A 115 -6.84 12.74 2.16
CA LEU A 115 -8.24 12.61 1.75
C LEU A 115 -8.44 13.13 0.31
N GLY A 116 -7.80 14.24 -0.05
CA GLY A 116 -7.78 14.76 -1.42
C GLY A 116 -7.18 13.75 -2.41
N PHE A 117 -6.02 13.17 -2.07
CA PHE A 117 -5.39 12.12 -2.89
C PHE A 117 -6.27 10.88 -3.03
N LEU A 118 -6.87 10.40 -1.93
CA LEU A 118 -7.78 9.26 -1.95
C LEU A 118 -9.00 9.54 -2.85
N ALA A 119 -9.58 10.73 -2.73
CA ALA A 119 -10.72 11.14 -3.53
C ALA A 119 -10.39 11.25 -5.03
N LEU A 120 -9.13 11.55 -5.40
CA LEU A 120 -8.68 11.57 -6.79
C LEU A 120 -8.33 10.17 -7.31
N ALA A 121 -7.66 9.35 -6.50
CA ALA A 121 -7.14 8.06 -6.92
C ALA A 121 -8.20 6.95 -6.95
N LEU A 122 -9.12 6.93 -5.98
CA LEU A 122 -10.04 5.81 -5.80
C LEU A 122 -11.16 5.73 -6.87
N PRO A 123 -11.82 6.84 -7.28
CA PRO A 123 -12.91 6.77 -8.26
C PRO A 123 -12.56 6.13 -9.62
N PRO A 124 -11.45 6.49 -10.30
CA PRO A 124 -11.11 5.83 -11.57
C PRO A 124 -10.83 4.33 -11.39
N LEU A 125 -10.23 3.92 -10.27
CA LEU A 125 -9.97 2.51 -9.95
C LEU A 125 -11.26 1.73 -9.72
N LEU A 126 -12.21 2.30 -8.96
CA LEU A 126 -13.52 1.69 -8.73
C LEU A 126 -14.33 1.58 -10.04
N ARG A 127 -14.27 2.60 -10.90
CA ARG A 127 -14.91 2.56 -12.23
C ARG A 127 -14.33 1.46 -13.10
N LEU A 128 -13.00 1.31 -13.11
CA LEU A 128 -12.33 0.26 -13.88
C LEU A 128 -12.65 -1.14 -13.33
N ALA A 129 -12.66 -1.30 -12.00
CA ALA A 129 -13.05 -2.53 -11.33
C ALA A 129 -14.49 -2.94 -11.65
N ALA A 130 -15.44 -2.00 -11.64
CA ALA A 130 -16.85 -2.25 -11.94
C ALA A 130 -17.08 -2.67 -13.40
N ARG A 131 -16.34 -2.09 -14.35
CA ARG A 131 -16.45 -2.41 -15.79
C ARG A 131 -16.01 -3.81 -16.17
N GLY A 132 -15.13 -4.46 -15.39
CA GLY A 132 -14.74 -5.84 -15.65
C GLY A 132 -15.74 -6.88 -15.11
N SER A 133 -16.61 -6.50 -14.17
CA SER A 133 -17.65 -7.39 -13.62
C SER A 133 -18.87 -7.52 -14.55
N THR A 134 -19.06 -6.61 -15.51
CA THR A 134 -20.23 -6.58 -16.42
C THR A 134 -20.02 -7.32 -17.74
N ARG A 135 -18.78 -7.66 -18.10
CA ARG A 135 -18.51 -8.63 -19.20
C ARG A 135 -18.56 -10.05 -18.63
N GLY A 136 -19.77 -10.58 -18.48
CA GLY A 136 -19.97 -12.03 -18.28
C GLY A 136 -19.36 -12.85 -19.43
N PRO A 137 -19.12 -14.15 -19.23
CA PRO A 137 -18.50 -14.99 -20.26
C PRO A 137 -19.30 -14.84 -21.55
N ALA A 138 -18.60 -14.51 -22.64
CA ALA A 138 -19.19 -14.51 -23.97
C ALA A 138 -19.73 -15.92 -24.22
N MET A 139 -21.04 -16.12 -23.99
CA MET A 139 -21.72 -17.36 -24.29
C MET A 139 -21.57 -17.62 -25.78
N GLY A 140 -21.02 -18.78 -26.10
CA GLY A 140 -21.31 -19.50 -27.33
C GLY A 140 -20.96 -18.75 -28.61
N GLN A 141 -19.69 -18.82 -29.01
CA GLN A 141 -19.45 -19.01 -30.45
C GLN A 141 -20.11 -20.33 -30.84
N ALA A 142 -21.34 -20.24 -31.34
CA ALA A 142 -21.94 -21.30 -32.12
C ALA A 142 -20.99 -21.58 -33.29
N ARG A 143 -20.32 -22.74 -33.26
CA ARG A 143 -19.67 -23.30 -34.44
C ARG A 143 -20.77 -23.93 -35.29
N PRO A 144 -21.04 -23.44 -36.51
CA PRO A 144 -21.78 -24.21 -37.47
C PRO A 144 -20.85 -25.28 -38.06
N ALA A 145 -21.31 -26.53 -38.04
CA ALA A 145 -20.94 -27.55 -39.01
C ALA A 145 -22.25 -28.22 -39.45
#